data_AF-A0A2M7WRG1-F1
#
_entry.id   AF-A0A2M7WRG1-F1
#
_cell.length_a   1.000
_cell.length_b   1.000
_cell.length_c   1.000
_cell.angle_alpha   90.00
_cell.angle_beta   90.00
_cell.angle_gamma   90.00
#
_symmetry.space_group_name_H-M   'P 1'
#
loop_
_entity.id
_entity.type
_entity.pdbx_description
1 polymer ?
#
loop_
_entity_poly.entity_id
_entity_poly.type
_entity_poly.pdbx_seq_one_letter_code
_entity_poly.pdbx_strand_id
1 'polypeptide(L)'
;MSPISACSNDLRRQCEAKRKQLGYASSMINALASETAVSISKHEFDTMLSFARAVFRLKDNPAYLQLIAAQLPETARIKTAWPSLLMGYDFHLTDDGPKLIEINNNAGGLYIGEGRWLPQSDMPELAGTLEQRLIEMFHADWTTVAIMDEDVTAQFMYPEMQAYAELLEKAGRKVVLVSPDDLQAEAGGLFFAGQKIDAIYNRHTDFYLESAALAHIRQAFEKGQVVLNPYPRSYALIGDKSRMVDWWRDGLLEQCLTPEQVAQIRAVTPQTLQLS
;
A
#
# COMPACT_ATOMS: atom_id res chain seq x y z
N MET A 1 29.73 1.87 -26.76
CA MET A 1 28.29 1.77 -26.42
C MET A 1 28.14 0.63 -25.42
N SER A 2 27.82 0.93 -24.16
CA SER A 2 27.75 -0.10 -23.11
C SER A 2 26.48 -0.95 -23.25
N PRO A 3 26.54 -2.28 -23.00
CA PRO A 3 25.38 -3.19 -23.05
C PRO A 3 24.18 -2.75 -22.19
N ILE A 4 24.47 -2.03 -21.10
CA ILE A 4 23.49 -1.49 -20.15
C ILE A 4 22.54 -0.47 -20.80
N SER A 5 23.03 0.34 -21.75
CA SER A 5 22.22 1.35 -22.45
C SER A 5 21.26 0.73 -23.47
N ALA A 6 21.62 -0.40 -24.07
CA ALA A 6 20.77 -1.09 -25.04
C ALA A 6 19.61 -1.81 -24.36
N CYS A 7 19.87 -2.52 -23.25
CA CYS A 7 18.85 -3.21 -22.45
C CYS A 7 17.81 -2.24 -21.83
N SER A 8 18.26 -1.07 -21.37
CA SER A 8 17.35 -0.03 -20.84
C SER A 8 16.41 0.56 -21.90
N ASN A 9 16.86 0.67 -23.15
CA ASN A 9 16.02 1.17 -24.25
C ASN A 9 15.02 0.10 -24.71
N ASP A 10 15.37 -1.17 -24.61
CA ASP A 10 14.50 -2.28 -24.99
C ASP A 10 13.36 -2.47 -23.97
N LEU A 11 13.67 -2.43 -22.67
CA LEU A 11 12.66 -2.47 -21.61
C LEU A 11 11.68 -1.30 -21.71
N ARG A 12 12.21 -0.08 -21.92
CA ARG A 12 11.37 1.11 -22.12
C ARG A 12 10.49 0.99 -23.35
N ARG A 13 11.00 0.45 -24.46
CA ARG A 13 10.22 0.17 -25.67
C ARG A 13 9.17 -0.91 -25.47
N GLN A 14 9.42 -1.93 -24.66
CA GLN A 14 8.46 -3.00 -24.36
C GLN A 14 7.36 -2.50 -23.42
N CYS A 15 7.70 -1.70 -22.42
CA CYS A 15 6.73 -0.97 -21.59
C CYS A 15 5.92 0.01 -22.43
N GLU A 16 6.55 0.79 -23.30
CA GLU A 16 5.88 1.71 -24.22
C GLU A 16 5.06 0.97 -25.28
N ALA A 17 5.47 -0.21 -25.74
CA ALA A 17 4.73 -1.04 -26.69
C ALA A 17 3.49 -1.64 -26.04
N LYS A 18 3.59 -2.18 -24.81
CA LYS A 18 2.42 -2.62 -24.02
C LYS A 18 1.48 -1.44 -23.74
N ARG A 19 2.02 -0.24 -23.45
CA ARG A 19 1.25 1.01 -23.29
C ARG A 19 0.61 1.51 -24.60
N LYS A 20 1.25 1.36 -25.77
CA LYS A 20 0.78 1.84 -27.09
C LYS A 20 -0.17 0.86 -27.80
N GLN A 21 0.03 -0.45 -27.64
CA GLN A 21 -0.74 -1.49 -28.32
C GLN A 21 -2.19 -1.57 -27.82
N LEU A 22 -2.50 -0.96 -26.66
CA LEU A 22 -3.79 -1.04 -25.98
C LEU A 22 -4.60 0.27 -26.01
N GLY A 23 -4.17 1.27 -26.78
CA GLY A 23 -4.94 2.48 -27.06
C GLY A 23 -4.97 3.47 -25.88
N TYR A 24 -4.47 4.67 -26.12
CA TYR A 24 -4.88 5.86 -25.35
C TYR A 24 -6.36 6.13 -25.68
N ALA A 25 -7.27 5.37 -25.08
CA ALA A 25 -8.64 5.83 -24.96
C ALA A 25 -8.61 6.93 -23.88
N SER A 26 -8.68 8.18 -24.32
CA SER A 26 -9.04 9.32 -23.48
C SER A 26 -10.45 9.10 -22.92
N SER A 27 -10.64 8.18 -21.98
CA SER A 27 -11.84 8.13 -21.16
C SER A 27 -11.71 9.24 -20.13
N MET A 28 -12.67 10.19 -20.14
CA MET A 28 -12.81 11.19 -19.08
C MET A 28 -12.62 10.51 -17.72
N ILE A 29 -11.53 10.83 -17.03
CA ILE A 29 -11.36 10.43 -15.64
C ILE A 29 -12.37 11.28 -14.88
N ASN A 30 -13.50 10.68 -14.52
CA ASN A 30 -14.36 11.24 -13.49
C ASN A 30 -13.54 11.23 -12.20
N ALA A 31 -13.01 12.39 -11.81
CA ALA A 31 -12.28 12.53 -10.57
C ALA A 31 -13.13 11.94 -9.43
N LEU A 32 -12.57 10.99 -8.69
CA LEU A 32 -13.22 10.35 -7.53
C LEU A 32 -13.29 11.30 -6.31
N ALA A 33 -12.73 12.50 -6.41
CA ALA A 33 -12.63 13.45 -5.33
C ALA A 33 -13.37 14.75 -5.67
N SER A 34 -14.04 15.31 -4.67
CA SER A 34 -14.46 16.72 -4.72
C SER A 34 -13.21 17.59 -4.79
N GLU A 35 -13.12 18.45 -5.80
CA GLU A 35 -12.10 19.50 -5.86
C GLU A 35 -12.35 20.61 -4.81
N THR A 36 -13.56 20.65 -4.24
CA THR A 36 -13.87 21.55 -3.12
C THR A 36 -13.43 20.92 -1.81
N ALA A 37 -12.50 21.58 -1.13
CA ALA A 37 -12.03 21.16 0.19
C ALA A 37 -13.15 21.27 1.24
N VAL A 38 -13.30 20.22 2.04
CA VAL A 38 -14.12 20.25 3.25
C VAL A 38 -13.20 20.46 4.44
N SER A 39 -13.48 21.48 5.25
CA SER A 39 -12.67 21.80 6.41
C SER A 39 -13.01 20.88 7.59
N ILE A 40 -11.98 20.43 8.30
CA ILE A 40 -12.08 19.72 9.58
C ILE A 40 -11.32 20.51 10.65
N SER A 41 -11.66 20.32 11.92
CA SER A 41 -10.90 20.97 12.99
C SER A 41 -9.51 20.35 13.16
N LYS A 42 -8.53 21.15 13.62
CA LYS A 42 -7.19 20.64 13.95
C LYS A 42 -7.24 19.55 15.00
N HIS A 43 -8.16 19.64 15.96
CA HIS A 43 -8.36 18.66 17.01
C HIS A 43 -8.79 17.29 16.44
N GLU A 44 -9.73 17.26 15.50
CA GLU A 44 -10.15 16.02 14.83
C GLU A 44 -9.02 15.43 13.99
N PHE A 45 -8.30 16.27 13.23
CA PHE A 45 -7.13 15.84 12.47
C PHE A 45 -6.07 15.19 13.37
N ASP A 46 -5.73 15.83 14.50
CA ASP A 46 -4.73 15.31 15.43
C ASP A 46 -5.18 14.01 16.10
N THR A 47 -6.47 13.87 16.37
CA THR A 47 -7.06 12.63 16.88
C THR A 47 -6.91 11.50 15.87
N MET A 48 -7.27 11.73 14.61
CA MET A 48 -7.13 10.75 13.52
C MET A 48 -5.66 10.39 13.28
N LEU A 49 -4.76 11.37 13.21
CA LEU A 49 -3.34 11.15 12.98
C LEU A 49 -2.68 10.40 14.14
N SER A 50 -3.02 10.74 15.38
CA SER A 50 -2.50 10.06 16.56
C SER A 50 -2.96 8.60 16.59
N PHE A 51 -4.23 8.34 16.28
CA PHE A 51 -4.77 6.99 16.11
C PHE A 51 -4.03 6.21 15.02
N ALA A 52 -3.91 6.77 13.81
CA ALA A 52 -3.24 6.11 12.69
C ALA A 52 -1.79 5.75 13.05
N ARG A 53 -1.05 6.64 13.72
CA ARG A 53 0.31 6.36 14.21
C ARG A 53 0.35 5.27 15.28
N ALA A 54 -0.62 5.23 16.19
CA ALA A 54 -0.70 4.21 17.24
C ALA A 54 -0.96 2.82 16.65
N VAL A 55 -1.97 2.70 15.78
CA VAL A 55 -2.30 1.44 15.11
C VAL A 55 -1.20 1.02 14.14
N PHE A 56 -0.61 1.94 13.37
CA PHE A 56 0.50 1.63 12.48
C PHE A 56 1.69 0.97 13.22
N ARG A 57 1.98 1.38 14.46
CA ARG A 57 3.02 0.74 15.30
C ARG A 57 2.61 -0.63 15.82
N LEU A 58 1.32 -0.92 15.93
CA LEU A 58 0.81 -2.18 16.47
C LEU A 58 1.24 -3.38 15.61
N LYS A 59 1.36 -3.22 14.28
CA LYS A 59 1.85 -4.28 13.38
C LYS A 59 3.30 -4.73 13.69
N ASP A 60 4.08 -3.89 14.35
CA ASP A 60 5.46 -4.17 14.74
C ASP A 60 5.58 -4.65 16.20
N ASN A 61 4.47 -4.66 16.96
CA ASN A 61 4.44 -5.14 18.34
C ASN A 61 4.45 -6.68 18.38
N PRO A 62 5.50 -7.31 18.94
CA PRO A 62 5.61 -8.77 18.98
C PRO A 62 4.58 -9.43 19.90
N ALA A 63 4.20 -8.78 21.00
CA ALA A 63 3.18 -9.30 21.91
C ALA A 63 1.80 -9.31 21.24
N TYR A 64 1.45 -8.24 20.52
CA TYR A 64 0.21 -8.21 19.72
C TYR A 64 0.19 -9.33 18.68
N LEU A 65 1.28 -9.50 17.90
CA LEU A 65 1.40 -10.58 16.94
C LEU A 65 1.13 -11.96 17.58
N GLN A 66 1.72 -12.23 18.75
CA GLN A 66 1.54 -13.50 19.45
C GLN A 66 0.09 -13.75 19.87
N LEU A 67 -0.61 -12.72 20.36
CA LEU A 67 -2.00 -12.82 20.84
C LEU A 67 -3.01 -13.19 19.75
N ILE A 68 -2.65 -12.98 18.49
CA ILE A 68 -3.52 -13.28 17.33
C ILE A 68 -2.88 -14.27 16.35
N ALA A 69 -1.69 -14.80 16.65
CA ALA A 69 -0.90 -15.62 15.71
C ALA A 69 -1.60 -16.87 15.19
N ALA A 70 -2.58 -17.39 15.94
CA ALA A 70 -3.34 -18.59 15.59
C ALA A 70 -4.20 -18.42 14.32
N GLN A 71 -4.60 -17.19 14.01
CA GLN A 71 -5.46 -16.89 12.84
C GLN A 71 -4.69 -16.26 11.67
N LEU A 72 -3.37 -16.07 11.80
CA LEU A 72 -2.57 -15.42 10.78
C LEU A 72 -1.91 -16.44 9.85
N PRO A 73 -1.86 -16.18 8.53
CA PRO A 73 -1.09 -17.01 7.61
C PRO A 73 0.41 -16.85 7.86
N GLU A 74 1.21 -17.79 7.36
CA GLU A 74 2.67 -17.78 7.54
C GLU A 74 3.31 -16.52 6.96
N THR A 75 2.81 -16.03 5.82
CA THR A 75 3.28 -14.82 5.15
C THR A 75 3.13 -13.57 6.02
N ALA A 76 2.14 -13.53 6.92
CA ALA A 76 1.93 -12.45 7.86
C ALA A 76 2.91 -12.46 9.06
N ARG A 77 3.67 -13.54 9.25
CA ARG A 77 4.71 -13.61 10.30
C ARG A 77 6.02 -12.99 9.85
N ILE A 78 6.22 -12.85 8.54
CA ILE A 78 7.42 -12.25 7.95
C ILE A 78 7.45 -10.76 8.28
N LYS A 79 8.45 -10.36 9.04
CA LYS A 79 8.75 -8.95 9.30
C LYS A 79 9.59 -8.40 8.16
N THR A 80 9.23 -7.22 7.66
CA THR A 80 10.04 -6.49 6.69
C THR A 80 10.74 -5.31 7.38
N ALA A 81 11.85 -4.84 6.80
CA ALA A 81 12.53 -3.64 7.26
C ALA A 81 11.83 -2.35 6.79
N TRP A 82 10.87 -2.46 5.87
CA TRP A 82 10.27 -1.34 5.18
C TRP A 82 8.92 -0.96 5.81
N PRO A 83 8.63 0.34 6.00
CA PRO A 83 7.29 0.78 6.37
C PRO A 83 6.30 0.42 5.26
N SER A 84 5.04 0.19 5.60
CA SER A 84 4.00 -0.03 4.59
C SER A 84 3.71 1.28 3.86
N LEU A 85 3.71 1.24 2.54
CA LEU A 85 3.46 2.39 1.68
C LEU A 85 1.97 2.50 1.31
N LEU A 86 1.52 3.72 1.02
CA LEU A 86 0.16 4.01 0.54
C LEU A 86 -0.95 3.33 1.37
N MET A 87 -0.87 3.47 2.69
CA MET A 87 -1.96 3.10 3.58
C MET A 87 -3.01 4.21 3.67
N GLY A 88 -4.28 3.83 3.70
CA GLY A 88 -5.43 4.71 3.96
C GLY A 88 -6.07 4.39 5.31
N TYR A 89 -6.54 5.43 6.00
CA TYR A 89 -7.30 5.31 7.23
C TYR A 89 -8.55 6.15 7.05
N ASP A 90 -9.70 5.49 6.97
CA ASP A 90 -10.95 6.15 6.64
C ASP A 90 -11.76 6.39 7.90
N PHE A 91 -12.26 7.61 8.07
CA PHE A 91 -12.97 8.02 9.27
C PHE A 91 -14.32 8.66 8.92
N HIS A 92 -15.26 8.52 9.83
CA HIS A 92 -16.49 9.31 9.88
C HIS A 92 -16.42 10.27 11.06
N LEU A 93 -16.72 11.55 10.86
CA LEU A 93 -16.84 12.52 11.95
C LEU A 93 -18.21 12.40 12.60
N THR A 94 -18.24 12.30 13.93
CA THR A 94 -19.46 12.22 14.75
C THR A 94 -19.45 13.31 15.81
N ASP A 95 -20.57 13.49 16.51
CA ASP A 95 -20.65 14.39 17.67
C ASP A 95 -19.63 14.02 18.78
N ASP A 96 -19.22 12.74 18.85
CA ASP A 96 -18.20 12.22 19.78
C ASP A 96 -16.78 12.19 19.18
N GLY A 97 -16.55 12.89 18.07
CA GLY A 97 -15.28 12.93 17.35
C GLY A 97 -15.15 11.89 16.24
N PRO A 98 -13.93 11.72 15.66
CA PRO A 98 -13.71 10.81 14.53
C PRO A 98 -13.85 9.35 14.93
N LYS A 99 -14.48 8.55 14.07
CA LYS A 99 -14.64 7.10 14.20
C LYS A 99 -14.07 6.38 12.98
N LEU A 100 -13.23 5.38 13.22
CA LEU A 100 -12.65 4.55 12.16
C LEU A 100 -13.76 3.80 11.41
N ILE A 101 -13.69 3.83 10.08
CA ILE A 101 -14.48 2.99 9.17
C ILE A 101 -13.65 1.76 8.80
N GLU A 102 -12.46 1.98 8.23
CA GLU A 102 -11.55 0.92 7.82
C GLU A 102 -10.11 1.42 7.66
N ILE A 103 -9.18 0.46 7.54
CA ILE A 103 -7.79 0.71 7.19
C ILE A 103 -7.52 0.00 5.86
N ASN A 104 -7.16 0.79 4.85
CA ASN A 104 -6.88 0.32 3.51
C ASN A 104 -5.37 0.14 3.33
N ASN A 105 -4.94 -1.04 2.91
CA ASN A 105 -3.52 -1.36 2.87
C ASN A 105 -2.81 -0.88 1.59
N ASN A 106 -3.54 -0.65 0.49
CA ASN A 106 -3.04 -0.25 -0.83
C ASN A 106 -3.90 0.91 -1.41
N ALA A 107 -4.14 1.93 -0.59
CA ALA A 107 -5.06 3.01 -0.89
C ALA A 107 -4.69 3.75 -2.20
N GLY A 108 -5.73 4.11 -2.94
CA GLY A 108 -5.64 4.96 -4.12
C GLY A 108 -6.44 6.26 -3.95
N GLY A 109 -6.57 7.03 -5.03
CA GLY A 109 -7.33 8.28 -5.07
C GLY A 109 -6.49 9.54 -4.87
N LEU A 110 -5.16 9.43 -4.94
CA LEU A 110 -4.27 10.59 -4.93
C LEU A 110 -4.11 11.20 -6.32
N TYR A 111 -4.27 10.40 -7.39
CA TYR A 111 -4.26 10.91 -8.76
C TYR A 111 -5.68 11.27 -9.19
N ILE A 112 -5.89 12.51 -9.61
CA ILE A 112 -7.21 13.04 -10.00
C ILE A 112 -7.39 13.18 -11.51
N GLY A 113 -6.43 12.70 -12.30
CA GLY A 113 -6.47 12.71 -13.76
C GLY A 113 -5.69 13.85 -14.40
N GLU A 114 -5.44 13.72 -15.71
CA GLU A 114 -4.82 14.76 -16.56
C GLU A 114 -3.46 15.27 -16.04
N GLY A 115 -2.69 14.39 -15.40
CA GLY A 115 -1.39 14.73 -14.84
C GLY A 115 -1.46 15.53 -13.52
N ARG A 116 -2.65 15.63 -12.91
CA ARG A 116 -2.87 16.32 -11.64
C ARG A 116 -2.96 15.34 -10.47
N TRP A 117 -2.42 15.77 -9.34
CA TRP A 117 -2.55 15.10 -8.05
C TRP A 117 -3.55 15.85 -7.17
N LEU A 118 -4.12 15.13 -6.20
CA LEU A 118 -5.03 15.69 -5.21
C LEU A 118 -4.33 16.84 -4.46
N PRO A 119 -4.91 18.06 -4.44
CA PRO A 119 -4.37 19.17 -3.69
C PRO A 119 -4.14 18.81 -2.22
N GLN A 120 -2.99 19.19 -1.68
CA GLN A 120 -2.62 18.91 -0.31
C GLN A 120 -2.69 20.19 0.52
N SER A 121 -3.13 20.07 1.77
CA SER A 121 -3.09 21.17 2.72
C SER A 121 -1.65 21.55 3.05
N ASP A 122 -1.38 22.84 3.15
CA ASP A 122 -0.09 23.36 3.62
C ASP A 122 -0.04 23.26 5.15
N MET A 123 0.53 22.15 5.64
CA MET A 123 0.68 21.88 7.07
C MET A 123 1.96 21.10 7.38
N PRO A 124 2.53 21.24 8.58
CA PRO A 124 3.80 20.60 8.94
C PRO A 124 3.81 19.08 8.75
N GLU A 125 2.69 18.41 9.01
CA GLU A 125 2.53 16.97 8.89
C GLU A 125 2.57 16.47 7.42
N LEU A 126 2.33 17.37 6.46
CA LEU A 126 2.35 17.13 5.02
C LEU A 126 3.38 18.04 4.32
N ALA A 127 4.54 18.24 4.94
CA ALA A 127 5.61 19.04 4.38
C ALA A 127 6.07 18.51 3.00
N GLY A 128 6.51 19.43 2.13
CA GLY A 128 6.92 19.12 0.75
C GLY A 128 5.72 18.95 -0.19
N THR A 129 6.00 18.63 -1.46
CA THR A 129 4.93 18.31 -2.42
C THR A 129 4.45 16.87 -2.25
N LEU A 130 3.23 16.57 -2.72
CA LEU A 130 2.71 15.21 -2.72
C LEU A 130 3.64 14.28 -3.50
N GLU A 131 4.11 14.72 -4.66
CA GLU A 131 5.04 13.99 -5.51
C GLU A 131 6.35 13.65 -4.80
N GLN A 132 6.91 14.58 -4.02
CA GLN A 132 8.12 14.32 -3.24
C GLN A 132 7.87 13.23 -2.20
N ARG A 133 6.79 13.36 -1.41
CA ARG A 133 6.42 12.34 -0.42
C ARG A 133 6.14 10.98 -1.04
N LEU A 134 5.48 10.96 -2.19
CA LEU A 134 5.23 9.74 -2.96
C LEU A 134 6.53 9.09 -3.41
N ILE A 135 7.50 9.85 -3.94
CA ILE A 135 8.82 9.30 -4.30
C ILE A 135 9.52 8.74 -3.06
N GLU A 136 9.50 9.47 -1.94
CA GLU A 136 10.17 9.08 -0.68
C GLU A 136 9.56 7.84 -0.02
N MET A 137 8.26 7.58 -0.23
CA MET A 137 7.61 6.35 0.23
C MET A 137 8.19 5.09 -0.43
N PHE A 138 8.70 5.19 -1.66
CA PHE A 138 9.39 4.10 -2.35
C PHE A 138 10.87 4.20 -2.03
N HIS A 139 11.37 3.24 -1.25
CA HIS A 139 12.73 3.34 -0.72
C HIS A 139 13.77 3.52 -1.84
N ALA A 140 14.80 4.32 -1.55
CA ALA A 140 15.76 4.72 -2.57
C ALA A 140 16.59 3.55 -3.15
N ASP A 141 16.62 2.41 -2.47
CA ASP A 141 17.30 1.18 -2.92
C ASP A 141 16.45 0.36 -3.90
N TRP A 142 15.16 0.67 -4.05
CA TRP A 142 14.29 -0.04 -4.98
C TRP A 142 14.49 0.51 -6.39
N THR A 143 15.50 0.01 -7.10
CA THR A 143 15.88 0.56 -8.41
C THR A 143 14.97 0.10 -9.54
N THR A 144 14.48 -1.14 -9.46
CA THR A 144 13.50 -1.73 -10.38
C THR A 144 12.23 -2.09 -9.61
N VAL A 145 11.16 -1.35 -9.87
CA VAL A 145 9.86 -1.48 -9.19
C VAL A 145 8.83 -2.05 -10.15
N ALA A 146 8.14 -3.11 -9.74
CA ALA A 146 6.93 -3.56 -10.40
C ALA A 146 5.71 -2.97 -9.67
N ILE A 147 4.81 -2.30 -10.39
CA ILE A 147 3.47 -1.98 -9.88
C ILE A 147 2.54 -3.08 -10.37
N MET A 148 1.98 -3.85 -9.45
CA MET A 148 1.32 -5.12 -9.75
C MET A 148 -0.11 -5.18 -9.25
N ASP A 149 -1.03 -5.61 -10.11
CA ASP A 149 -2.42 -5.96 -9.79
C ASP A 149 -2.86 -7.19 -10.61
N GLU A 150 -4.04 -7.76 -10.38
CA GLU A 150 -4.52 -9.02 -11.01
C GLU A 150 -4.47 -8.97 -12.55
N ASP A 151 -5.35 -8.20 -13.17
CA ASP A 151 -5.20 -7.70 -14.55
C ASP A 151 -4.91 -6.20 -14.45
N VAL A 152 -3.62 -5.84 -14.44
CA VAL A 152 -3.18 -4.48 -14.17
C VAL A 152 -3.81 -3.46 -15.11
N THR A 153 -4.07 -3.83 -16.36
CA THR A 153 -4.61 -2.93 -17.39
C THR A 153 -6.11 -2.78 -17.34
N ALA A 154 -6.82 -3.79 -16.80
CA ALA A 154 -8.26 -3.73 -16.60
C ALA A 154 -8.67 -3.02 -15.31
N GLN A 155 -7.73 -2.70 -14.42
CA GLN A 155 -8.05 -2.04 -13.17
C GLN A 155 -8.55 -0.62 -13.39
N PHE A 156 -9.60 -0.26 -12.64
CA PHE A 156 -10.07 1.12 -12.57
C PHE A 156 -8.95 2.10 -12.18
N MET A 157 -8.05 1.67 -11.29
CA MET A 157 -6.93 2.48 -10.79
C MET A 157 -5.70 2.46 -11.71
N TYR A 158 -5.78 1.86 -12.90
CA TYR A 158 -4.67 1.82 -13.85
C TYR A 158 -4.09 3.20 -14.20
N PRO A 159 -4.89 4.27 -14.42
CA PRO A 159 -4.34 5.61 -14.66
C PRO A 159 -3.48 6.14 -13.50
N GLU A 160 -3.88 5.87 -12.25
CA GLU A 160 -3.09 6.23 -11.07
C GLU A 160 -1.79 5.42 -10.99
N MET A 161 -1.85 4.11 -11.29
CA MET A 161 -0.65 3.27 -11.38
C MET A 161 0.33 3.78 -12.44
N GLN A 162 -0.17 4.26 -13.59
CA GLN A 162 0.66 4.91 -14.61
C GLN A 162 1.29 6.20 -14.08
N ALA A 163 0.54 7.03 -13.37
CA ALA A 163 1.05 8.26 -12.79
C ALA A 163 2.16 8.00 -11.75
N TYR A 164 2.02 6.96 -10.92
CA TYR A 164 3.11 6.52 -10.03
C TYR A 164 4.33 6.04 -10.80
N ALA A 165 4.13 5.26 -11.88
CA ALA A 165 5.24 4.81 -12.71
C ALA A 165 6.01 5.98 -13.32
N GLU A 166 5.32 6.95 -13.90
CA GLU A 166 5.94 8.15 -14.47
C GLU A 166 6.70 8.97 -13.41
N LEU A 167 6.12 9.09 -12.21
CA LEU A 167 6.73 9.83 -11.11
C LEU A 167 8.06 9.19 -10.66
N LEU A 168 8.06 7.87 -10.49
CA LEU A 168 9.24 7.10 -10.10
C LEU A 168 10.28 7.02 -11.24
N GLU A 169 9.84 6.91 -12.49
CA GLU A 169 10.72 6.97 -13.68
C GLU A 169 11.44 8.32 -13.77
N LYS A 170 10.75 9.44 -13.49
CA LYS A 170 11.36 10.77 -13.39
C LYS A 170 12.39 10.86 -12.26
N ALA A 171 12.22 10.08 -11.19
CA ALA A 171 13.18 9.91 -10.10
C ALA A 171 14.31 8.91 -10.42
N GLY A 172 14.42 8.43 -11.66
CA GLY A 172 15.51 7.55 -12.11
C GLY A 172 15.27 6.06 -11.83
N ARG A 173 14.05 5.65 -11.46
CA ARG A 173 13.69 4.24 -11.28
C ARG A 173 13.34 3.58 -12.62
N LYS A 174 13.55 2.27 -12.71
CA LYS A 174 12.91 1.44 -13.73
C LYS A 174 11.57 0.97 -13.17
N VAL A 175 10.48 1.25 -13.88
CA VAL A 175 9.14 0.83 -13.43
C VAL A 175 8.45 0.02 -14.50
N VAL A 176 7.83 -1.08 -14.08
CA VAL A 176 7.00 -1.94 -14.94
C VAL A 176 5.61 -2.06 -14.33
N LEU A 177 4.57 -2.04 -15.18
CA LEU A 177 3.20 -2.33 -14.77
C LEU A 177 2.88 -3.75 -15.23
N VAL A 178 2.55 -4.63 -14.28
CA VAL A 178 2.52 -6.07 -14.52
C VAL A 178 1.35 -6.75 -13.83
N SER A 179 0.85 -7.82 -14.44
CA SER A 179 0.08 -8.85 -13.76
C SER A 179 0.99 -9.94 -13.19
N PRO A 180 0.53 -10.79 -12.26
CA PRO A 180 1.33 -11.88 -11.72
C PRO A 180 1.98 -12.77 -12.80
N ASP A 181 1.23 -13.08 -13.86
CA ASP A 181 1.67 -13.94 -14.97
C ASP A 181 2.75 -13.32 -15.86
N ASP A 182 2.93 -11.99 -15.80
CA ASP A 182 4.03 -11.32 -16.48
C ASP A 182 5.39 -11.55 -15.78
N LEU A 183 5.38 -11.97 -14.50
CA LEU A 183 6.58 -12.17 -13.70
C LEU A 183 7.04 -13.63 -13.74
N GLN A 184 8.30 -13.82 -14.14
CA GLN A 184 8.94 -15.12 -14.18
C GLN A 184 9.78 -15.32 -12.91
N ALA A 185 9.58 -16.45 -12.23
CA ALA A 185 10.44 -16.84 -11.12
C ALA A 185 11.66 -17.61 -11.64
N GLU A 186 12.84 -17.11 -11.29
CA GLU A 186 14.12 -17.73 -11.61
C GLU A 186 14.98 -17.90 -10.35
N ALA A 187 16.16 -18.51 -10.51
CA ALA A 187 17.13 -18.64 -9.44
C ALA A 187 17.58 -17.24 -8.95
N GLY A 188 17.04 -16.80 -7.82
CA GLY A 188 17.44 -15.56 -7.17
C GLY A 188 16.43 -14.41 -7.24
N GLY A 189 15.23 -14.60 -7.78
CA GLY A 189 14.13 -13.63 -7.66
C GLY A 189 13.09 -13.69 -8.78
N LEU A 190 12.35 -12.59 -8.92
CA LEU A 190 11.35 -12.38 -9.95
C LEU A 190 11.90 -11.49 -11.06
N PHE A 191 11.52 -11.80 -12.30
CA PHE A 191 12.02 -11.13 -13.49
C PHE A 191 10.87 -10.74 -14.41
N PHE A 192 11.00 -9.58 -15.05
CA PHE A 192 10.15 -9.15 -16.15
C PHE A 192 11.04 -8.87 -17.36
N ALA A 193 10.81 -9.57 -18.48
CA ALA A 193 11.62 -9.43 -19.69
C ALA A 193 13.15 -9.51 -19.44
N GLY A 194 13.58 -10.43 -18.57
CA GLY A 194 14.99 -10.63 -18.19
C GLY A 194 15.57 -9.59 -17.23
N GLN A 195 14.79 -8.59 -16.81
CA GLN A 195 15.17 -7.62 -15.79
C GLN A 195 14.67 -8.09 -14.42
N LYS A 196 15.58 -8.25 -13.45
CA LYS A 196 15.24 -8.57 -12.07
C LYS A 196 14.44 -7.43 -11.44
N ILE A 197 13.39 -7.80 -10.71
CA ILE A 197 12.55 -6.89 -9.91
C ILE A 197 13.10 -6.82 -8.48
N ASP A 198 13.33 -5.61 -7.98
CA ASP A 198 13.80 -5.37 -6.61
C ASP A 198 12.62 -5.31 -5.63
N ALA A 199 11.57 -4.59 -6.04
CA ALA A 199 10.39 -4.35 -5.24
C ALA A 199 9.10 -4.43 -6.06
N ILE A 200 8.03 -4.90 -5.43
CA ILE A 200 6.67 -4.89 -5.95
C ILE A 200 5.86 -3.91 -5.10
N TYR A 201 5.31 -2.87 -5.74
CA TYR A 201 4.15 -2.18 -5.22
C TYR A 201 2.90 -3.03 -5.49
N ASN A 202 2.39 -3.65 -4.44
CA ASN A 202 1.28 -4.59 -4.48
C ASN A 202 -0.07 -3.86 -4.43
N ARG A 203 -0.77 -3.81 -5.55
CA ARG A 203 -2.16 -3.34 -5.67
C ARG A 203 -3.16 -4.49 -5.64
N HIS A 204 -2.70 -5.73 -5.79
CA HIS A 204 -3.53 -6.92 -5.70
C HIS A 204 -4.23 -7.03 -4.32
N THR A 205 -5.48 -7.52 -4.31
CA THR A 205 -6.32 -7.59 -3.10
C THR A 205 -6.27 -8.93 -2.35
N ASP A 206 -5.70 -9.97 -2.95
CA ASP A 206 -5.15 -11.12 -2.20
C ASP A 206 -3.91 -10.69 -1.39
N PHE A 207 -4.16 -10.02 -0.27
CA PHE A 207 -3.13 -9.48 0.61
C PHE A 207 -2.27 -10.56 1.28
N TYR A 208 -2.75 -11.81 1.33
CA TYR A 208 -2.05 -12.92 1.99
C TYR A 208 -1.19 -13.74 1.02
N LEU A 209 -1.36 -13.54 -0.30
CA LEU A 209 -0.72 -14.27 -1.40
C LEU A 209 -1.11 -15.77 -1.41
N GLU A 210 -2.36 -16.08 -1.12
CA GLU A 210 -2.82 -17.47 -0.99
C GLU A 210 -3.31 -18.09 -2.30
N SER A 211 -3.70 -17.27 -3.27
CA SER A 211 -4.11 -17.72 -4.59
C SER A 211 -2.97 -18.38 -5.36
N ALA A 212 -3.33 -19.36 -6.19
CA ALA A 212 -2.36 -20.09 -7.01
C ALA A 212 -1.61 -19.17 -7.99
N ALA A 213 -2.28 -18.12 -8.50
CA ALA A 213 -1.68 -17.13 -9.39
C ALA A 213 -0.55 -16.32 -8.74
N LEU A 214 -0.48 -16.26 -7.41
CA LEU A 214 0.55 -15.54 -6.66
C LEU A 214 1.62 -16.46 -6.05
N ALA A 215 1.57 -17.77 -6.31
CA ALA A 215 2.43 -18.75 -5.64
C ALA A 215 3.94 -18.47 -5.85
N HIS A 216 4.35 -18.07 -7.06
CA HIS A 216 5.74 -17.72 -7.36
C HIS A 216 6.18 -16.42 -6.68
N ILE A 217 5.28 -15.44 -6.58
CA ILE A 217 5.52 -14.18 -5.87
C ILE A 217 5.62 -14.42 -4.36
N ARG A 218 4.71 -15.21 -3.79
CA ARG A 218 4.76 -15.66 -2.39
C ARG A 218 6.10 -16.32 -2.09
N GLN A 219 6.51 -17.28 -2.91
CA GLN A 219 7.77 -17.99 -2.70
C GLN A 219 8.99 -17.05 -2.75
N ALA A 220 9.02 -16.09 -3.69
CA ALA A 220 10.09 -15.10 -3.77
C ALA A 220 10.09 -14.16 -2.56
N PHE A 221 8.92 -13.72 -2.09
CA PHE A 221 8.76 -12.90 -0.90
C PHE A 221 9.23 -13.63 0.38
N GLU A 222 8.80 -14.88 0.57
CA GLU A 222 9.19 -15.72 1.71
C GLU A 222 10.70 -15.95 1.79
N LYS A 223 11.38 -16.04 0.64
CA LYS A 223 12.84 -16.17 0.55
C LYS A 223 13.58 -14.83 0.63
N GLY A 224 12.87 -13.70 0.76
CA GLY A 224 13.47 -12.37 0.75
C GLY A 224 14.13 -11.99 -0.58
N GLN A 225 13.71 -12.60 -1.69
CA GLN A 225 14.29 -12.38 -3.03
C GLN A 225 13.67 -11.19 -3.76
N VAL A 226 12.53 -10.70 -3.28
CA VAL A 226 11.85 -9.49 -3.75
C VAL A 226 11.23 -8.79 -2.55
N VAL A 227 11.27 -7.45 -2.54
CA VAL A 227 10.49 -6.67 -1.58
C VAL A 227 9.04 -6.63 -2.05
N LEU A 228 8.09 -6.95 -1.18
CA LEU A 228 6.67 -6.75 -1.46
C LEU A 228 6.15 -5.66 -0.53
N ASN A 229 5.46 -4.65 -1.08
CA ASN A 229 4.89 -3.58 -0.27
C ASN A 229 3.61 -3.04 -0.91
N PRO A 230 2.49 -2.93 -0.20
CA PRO A 230 2.23 -3.43 1.15
C PRO A 230 2.43 -4.94 1.25
N TYR A 231 2.96 -5.39 2.38
CA TYR A 231 3.26 -6.81 2.65
C TYR A 231 2.16 -7.45 3.52
N PRO A 232 1.99 -8.78 3.46
CA PRO A 232 0.92 -9.51 4.15
C PRO A 232 0.76 -9.17 5.63
N ARG A 233 1.88 -9.09 6.37
CA ARG A 233 1.86 -8.71 7.80
C ARG A 233 1.18 -7.39 8.07
N SER A 234 1.33 -6.40 7.18
CA SER A 234 0.69 -5.10 7.36
C SER A 234 -0.83 -5.23 7.31
N TYR A 235 -1.36 -5.92 6.30
CA TYR A 235 -2.80 -6.14 6.20
C TYR A 235 -3.31 -7.01 7.35
N ALA A 236 -2.66 -8.14 7.60
CA ALA A 236 -3.06 -9.13 8.59
C ALA A 236 -3.22 -8.55 10.01
N LEU A 237 -2.35 -7.60 10.38
CA LEU A 237 -2.28 -7.09 11.74
C LEU A 237 -3.13 -5.84 11.97
N ILE A 238 -3.38 -5.04 10.93
CA ILE A 238 -4.08 -3.76 11.08
C ILE A 238 -5.12 -3.45 10.00
N GLY A 239 -5.01 -4.01 8.79
CA GLY A 239 -5.95 -3.79 7.69
C GLY A 239 -7.15 -4.75 7.65
N ASP A 240 -6.99 -5.96 8.19
CA ASP A 240 -8.08 -6.93 8.25
C ASP A 240 -9.19 -6.42 9.17
N LYS A 241 -10.44 -6.39 8.68
CA LYS A 241 -11.58 -5.84 9.44
C LYS A 241 -11.86 -6.59 10.73
N SER A 242 -11.48 -7.87 10.83
CA SER A 242 -11.55 -8.63 12.07
C SER A 242 -10.67 -8.05 13.19
N ARG A 243 -9.66 -7.23 12.87
CA ARG A 243 -8.83 -6.55 13.88
C ARG A 243 -9.66 -5.62 14.77
N MET A 244 -10.70 -4.99 14.22
CA MET A 244 -11.59 -4.11 15.00
C MET A 244 -12.36 -4.89 16.07
N VAL A 245 -12.74 -6.14 15.80
CA VAL A 245 -13.31 -7.04 16.82
C VAL A 245 -12.27 -7.34 17.90
N ASP A 246 -11.05 -7.70 17.48
CA ASP A 246 -9.97 -8.06 18.38
C ASP A 246 -9.54 -6.90 19.32
N TRP A 247 -9.58 -5.65 18.84
CA TRP A 247 -9.28 -4.47 19.68
C TRP A 247 -10.31 -4.20 20.78
N TRP A 248 -11.49 -4.79 20.67
CA TRP A 248 -12.54 -4.78 21.70
C TRP A 248 -12.62 -6.08 22.51
N ARG A 249 -11.79 -7.09 22.21
CA ARG A 249 -11.72 -8.32 23.01
C ARG A 249 -11.08 -8.02 24.36
N ASP A 250 -11.77 -8.37 25.43
CA ASP A 250 -11.35 -8.10 26.81
C ASP A 250 -9.91 -8.57 27.07
N GLY A 251 -9.07 -7.65 27.54
CA GLY A 251 -7.69 -7.90 27.91
C GLY A 251 -6.72 -8.10 26.74
N LEU A 252 -7.15 -8.09 25.47
CA LEU A 252 -6.25 -8.32 24.34
C LEU A 252 -5.23 -7.19 24.22
N LEU A 253 -5.68 -5.94 24.07
CA LEU A 253 -4.77 -4.82 23.90
C LEU A 253 -4.00 -4.51 25.19
N GLU A 254 -4.63 -4.70 26.35
CA GLU A 254 -4.02 -4.48 27.67
C GLU A 254 -2.82 -5.40 27.93
N GLN A 255 -2.74 -6.55 27.27
CA GLN A 255 -1.58 -7.44 27.35
C GLN A 255 -0.35 -6.93 26.58
N CYS A 256 -0.52 -5.96 25.66
CA CYS A 256 0.57 -5.52 24.79
C CYS A 256 0.73 -3.99 24.68
N LEU A 257 -0.15 -3.20 25.29
CA LEU A 257 -0.18 -1.74 25.27
C LEU A 257 -0.42 -1.16 26.66
N THR A 258 -0.05 0.11 26.83
CA THR A 258 -0.36 0.90 28.03
C THR A 258 -1.86 1.27 28.09
N PRO A 259 -2.42 1.52 29.28
CA PRO A 259 -3.82 1.94 29.42
C PRO A 259 -4.18 3.16 28.55
N GLU A 260 -3.27 4.12 28.43
CA GLU A 260 -3.46 5.32 27.60
C GLU A 260 -3.57 4.98 26.12
N GLN A 261 -2.72 4.07 25.62
CA GLN A 261 -2.77 3.61 24.22
C GLN A 261 -4.05 2.81 23.93
N VAL A 262 -4.50 1.98 24.88
CA VAL A 262 -5.76 1.22 24.74
C VAL A 262 -6.94 2.19 24.66
N ALA A 263 -7.03 3.14 25.58
CA ALA A 263 -8.08 4.16 25.58
C ALA A 263 -8.09 4.97 24.28
N GLN A 264 -6.90 5.36 23.79
CA GLN A 264 -6.76 6.09 22.54
C GLN A 264 -7.27 5.29 21.32
N ILE A 265 -6.91 4.02 21.21
CA ILE A 265 -7.38 3.16 20.08
C ILE A 265 -8.89 2.98 20.15
N ARG A 266 -9.45 2.69 21.34
CA ARG A 266 -10.89 2.45 21.53
C ARG A 266 -11.74 3.71 21.43
N ALA A 267 -11.19 4.90 21.70
CA ALA A 267 -11.90 6.17 21.50
C ALA A 267 -12.29 6.41 20.04
N VAL A 268 -11.47 5.93 19.09
CA VAL A 268 -11.67 6.11 17.65
C VAL A 268 -12.23 4.85 16.98
N THR A 269 -11.99 3.66 17.53
CA THR A 269 -12.53 2.41 16.98
C THR A 269 -13.95 2.17 17.50
N PRO A 270 -15.00 2.13 16.64
CA PRO A 270 -16.34 1.74 17.07
C PRO A 270 -16.35 0.37 17.75
N GLN A 271 -17.20 0.17 18.75
CA GLN A 271 -17.38 -1.14 19.36
C GLN A 271 -17.85 -2.13 18.30
N THR A 272 -17.03 -3.14 18.05
CA THR A 272 -17.26 -4.13 16.99
C THR A 272 -17.27 -5.51 17.62
N LEU A 273 -18.32 -6.29 17.36
CA LEU A 273 -18.56 -7.58 17.97
C LEU A 273 -18.68 -8.65 16.88
N GLN A 274 -18.09 -9.82 17.12
CA GLN A 274 -18.35 -11.00 16.29
C GLN A 274 -19.71 -11.60 16.70
N LEU A 275 -20.62 -11.74 15.74
CA LEU A 275 -21.86 -12.47 15.95
C LEU A 275 -21.58 -13.98 15.88
N SER A 276 -21.98 -14.69 16.93
CA SER A 276 -21.91 -16.15 17.06
C SER A 276 -23.11 -16.84 16.45
#